data_AF-A0A7K7DS73-F1
#
_entry.id   AF-A0A7K7DS73-F1
#
_cell.length_a   1.000
_cell.length_b   1.000
_cell.length_c   1.000
_cell.angle_alpha   90.00
_cell.angle_beta   90.00
_cell.angle_gamma   90.00
#
_symmetry.space_group_name_H-M   'P 1'
#
loop_
_entity.id
_entity.type
_entity.pdbx_description
1 polymer ?
#
loop_
_entity_poly.entity_id
_entity_poly.type
_entity_poly.pdbx_seq_one_letter_code
_entity_poly.pdbx_strand_id
1 'polypeptide(L)'
;TCPLCPSYTLDNDVLSTEQRQFYEDNGYLLIRSLVSDQDIERFRKEFTRICKREVKPPGVMIMKDESRKSQFGQSESVVNKVQDFQEDEELFRYCTLPEV
;
A
#
# COMPACT_ATOMS: atom_id res chain seq x y z
N THR A 1 16.95 -17.83 27.14
CA THR A 1 15.79 -17.41 26.33
C THR A 1 14.97 -18.65 26.01
N CYS A 2 13.64 -18.60 26.14
CA CYS A 2 12.79 -19.74 25.83
C CYS A 2 12.83 -19.95 24.29
N PRO A 3 13.35 -21.07 23.77
CA PRO A 3 13.56 -21.27 22.34
C PRO A 3 12.25 -21.49 21.55
N LEU A 4 11.09 -21.37 22.19
CA LEU A 4 9.76 -21.62 21.62
C LEU A 4 8.84 -20.39 21.64
N CYS A 5 9.31 -19.23 22.13
CA CYS A 5 8.50 -18.01 22.11
C CYS A 5 8.75 -17.25 20.79
N PRO A 6 7.72 -17.05 19.94
CA PRO A 6 7.86 -16.22 18.74
C PRO A 6 8.30 -14.80 19.11
N SER A 7 9.20 -14.22 18.31
CA SER A 7 9.80 -12.90 18.57
C SER A 7 9.09 -11.79 17.81
N TYR A 8 8.51 -12.10 16.66
CA TYR A 8 7.91 -11.11 15.77
C TYR A 8 6.39 -11.25 15.62
N THR A 9 5.82 -12.40 15.95
CA THR A 9 4.38 -12.67 15.82
C THR A 9 3.70 -12.94 17.17
N LEU A 10 2.51 -12.37 17.35
CA LEU A 10 1.64 -12.67 18.48
C LEU A 10 0.73 -13.86 18.17
N ASP A 11 0.22 -14.52 19.21
CA ASP A 11 -0.76 -15.59 19.06
C ASP A 11 -2.11 -15.05 18.55
N ASN A 12 -2.66 -15.68 17.51
CA ASN A 12 -3.89 -15.25 16.83
C ASN A 12 -4.52 -16.39 16.00
N ASP A 13 -5.75 -16.17 15.55
CA ASP A 13 -6.56 -17.10 14.74
C ASP A 13 -6.64 -16.72 13.25
N VAL A 14 -5.88 -15.71 12.82
CA VAL A 14 -5.88 -15.21 11.44
C VAL A 14 -4.80 -15.89 10.60
N LEU A 15 -3.59 -16.04 11.15
CA LEU A 15 -2.45 -16.64 10.47
C LEU A 15 -2.25 -18.09 10.92
N SER A 16 -1.94 -18.97 9.97
CA SER A 16 -1.58 -20.35 10.30
C SER A 16 -0.25 -20.41 11.07
N THR A 17 -0.02 -21.52 11.78
CA THR A 17 1.25 -21.73 12.49
C THR A 17 2.43 -21.70 11.53
N GLU A 18 2.27 -22.28 10.33
CA GLU A 18 3.31 -22.29 9.29
C GLU A 18 3.58 -20.90 8.74
N GLN A 19 2.56 -20.06 8.56
CA GLN A 19 2.73 -18.67 8.13
C GLN A 19 3.47 -17.84 9.18
N ARG A 20 3.15 -18.03 10.46
CA ARG A 20 3.86 -17.37 11.56
C ARG A 20 5.31 -17.83 11.62
N GLN A 21 5.55 -19.14 11.59
CA GLN A 21 6.92 -19.67 11.56
C GLN A 21 7.71 -19.15 10.35
N PHE A 22 7.09 -19.11 9.18
CA PHE A 22 7.71 -18.53 7.99
C PHE A 22 8.10 -17.06 8.21
N TYR A 23 7.24 -16.26 8.84
CA TYR A 23 7.55 -14.87 9.16
C TYR A 23 8.67 -14.76 10.20
N GLU A 24 8.70 -15.62 11.22
CA GLU A 24 9.80 -15.66 12.20
C GLU A 24 11.15 -15.95 11.52
N ASP A 25 11.15 -16.85 10.53
CA ASP A 25 12.37 -17.27 9.82
C ASP A 25 12.81 -16.25 8.75
N ASN A 26 11.87 -15.53 8.11
CA ASN A 26 12.15 -14.76 6.89
C ASN A 26 11.84 -13.24 6.99
N GLY A 27 11.06 -12.80 7.97
CA GLY A 27 10.70 -11.40 8.18
C GLY A 27 9.66 -10.82 7.19
N TYR A 28 9.04 -11.65 6.35
CA TYR A 28 7.95 -11.25 5.46
C TYR A 28 6.94 -12.39 5.27
N LEU A 29 5.75 -12.05 4.78
CA LEU A 29 4.72 -13.01 4.42
C LEU A 29 4.00 -12.57 3.14
N LEU A 30 3.65 -13.54 2.28
CA LEU A 30 2.85 -13.31 1.09
C LEU A 30 1.45 -13.90 1.29
N ILE A 31 0.45 -13.04 1.45
CA ILE A 31 -0.96 -13.45 1.42
C ILE A 31 -1.52 -13.17 0.03
N ARG A 32 -1.86 -14.24 -0.70
CA ARG A 32 -2.36 -14.12 -2.07
C ARG A 32 -3.80 -13.63 -2.04
N SER A 33 -4.13 -12.72 -2.96
CA SER A 33 -5.51 -12.23 -3.16
C SER A 33 -6.15 -11.66 -1.88
N LEU A 34 -5.35 -11.03 -1.00
CA LEU A 34 -5.83 -10.44 0.25
C LEU A 34 -6.78 -9.25 0.00
N VAL A 35 -6.42 -8.39 -0.96
CA VAL A 35 -7.23 -7.24 -1.37
C VAL A 35 -7.94 -7.59 -2.67
N SER A 36 -9.23 -7.28 -2.75
CA SER A 36 -10.06 -7.59 -3.92
C SER A 36 -9.63 -6.79 -5.17
N ASP A 37 -9.83 -7.36 -6.35
CA ASP A 37 -9.60 -6.66 -7.63
C ASP A 37 -10.44 -5.37 -7.75
N GLN A 38 -11.64 -5.38 -7.16
CA GLN A 38 -12.52 -4.22 -7.11
C GLN A 38 -11.90 -3.07 -6.31
N ASP A 39 -11.31 -3.38 -5.16
CA ASP A 39 -10.67 -2.37 -4.32
C ASP A 39 -9.38 -1.86 -4.94
N ILE A 40 -8.57 -2.75 -5.53
CA ILE A 40 -7.38 -2.38 -6.29
C ILE A 40 -7.75 -1.39 -7.40
N GLU A 41 -8.82 -1.63 -8.16
CA GLU A 41 -9.25 -0.72 -9.23
C GLU A 41 -9.78 0.62 -8.68
N ARG A 42 -10.42 0.65 -7.51
CA ARG A 42 -10.81 1.91 -6.85
C ARG A 42 -9.59 2.74 -6.47
N PHE A 43 -8.60 2.13 -5.83
CA PHE A 43 -7.35 2.82 -5.46
C PHE A 43 -6.59 3.32 -6.69
N ARG A 44 -6.57 2.52 -7.78
CA ARG A 44 -5.97 2.93 -9.05
C ARG A 44 -6.65 4.16 -9.64
N LYS A 45 -7.99 4.19 -9.64
CA LYS A 45 -8.76 5.34 -10.13
C LYS A 45 -8.49 6.59 -9.32
N GLU A 46 -8.47 6.50 -7.99
CA GLU A 46 -8.20 7.67 -7.15
C GLU A 46 -6.79 8.19 -7.33
N PHE A 47 -5.79 7.30 -7.38
CA PHE A 47 -4.41 7.66 -7.72
C PHE A 47 -4.33 8.43 -9.05
N THR A 48 -5.04 7.98 -10.10
CA THR A 48 -5.11 8.69 -11.38
C THR A 48 -5.73 10.09 -11.22
N ARG A 49 -6.82 10.24 -10.44
CA ARG A 49 -7.45 11.55 -10.18
C ARG A 49 -6.51 12.51 -9.45
N ILE A 50 -5.74 12.02 -8.48
CA ILE A 50 -4.70 12.80 -7.78
C ILE A 50 -3.59 13.23 -8.75
N CYS A 51 -3.10 12.32 -9.60
CA CYS A 51 -2.09 12.62 -10.60
C CYS A 51 -2.55 13.69 -11.60
N LYS A 52 -3.83 13.67 -11.99
CA LYS A 52 -4.50 14.68 -12.81
C LYS A 52 -4.82 15.99 -12.08
N ARG A 53 -4.57 16.05 -10.77
CA ARG A 53 -4.93 17.16 -9.88
C ARG A 53 -6.43 17.45 -9.81
N GLU A 54 -7.27 16.45 -10.14
CA GLU A 54 -8.72 16.49 -9.98
C GLU A 54 -9.11 16.40 -8.50
N VAL A 55 -8.29 15.70 -7.71
CA VAL A 55 -8.38 15.61 -6.26
C VAL A 55 -7.06 16.10 -5.65
N LYS A 56 -7.14 16.84 -4.55
CA LYS A 56 -5.99 17.42 -3.86
C LYS A 56 -6.16 17.26 -2.34
N PRO A 57 -5.96 16.04 -1.83
CA PRO A 57 -6.04 15.79 -0.39
C PRO A 57 -5.03 16.67 0.36
N PRO A 58 -5.40 17.24 1.51
CA PRO A 58 -4.47 18.01 2.33
C PRO A 58 -3.23 17.18 2.70
N GLY A 59 -2.05 17.81 2.65
CA GLY A 59 -0.80 17.16 3.05
C GLY A 59 -0.22 16.17 2.03
N VAL A 60 -0.96 15.80 0.98
CA VAL A 60 -0.47 14.83 0.00
C VAL A 60 0.79 15.33 -0.71
N MET A 61 1.80 14.47 -0.82
CA MET A 61 3.02 14.74 -1.55
C MET A 61 3.09 13.89 -2.82
N ILE A 62 3.20 14.56 -3.97
CA ILE A 62 3.33 13.93 -5.28
C ILE A 62 4.80 14.01 -5.72
N MET A 63 5.48 12.86 -5.77
CA MET A 63 6.86 12.75 -6.27
C MET A 63 6.86 12.52 -7.77
N LYS A 64 7.52 13.44 -8.49
CA LYS A 64 7.66 13.40 -9.95
C LYS A 64 9.09 13.06 -10.37
N ASP A 65 9.21 12.22 -11.38
CA ASP A 65 10.47 11.87 -12.02
C ASP A 65 10.86 12.91 -13.06
N GLU A 66 11.77 13.79 -12.70
CA GLU A 66 12.28 14.82 -13.61
C GLU A 66 12.89 14.24 -14.90
N SER A 67 13.42 13.01 -14.86
CA SER A 67 14.00 12.35 -16.04
C SER A 67 12.98 12.03 -17.13
N ARG A 68 11.69 11.90 -16.77
CA ARG A 68 10.59 11.56 -17.69
C ARG A 68 9.92 12.79 -18.31
N LYS A 69 10.27 14.01 -17.88
CA LYS A 69 9.72 15.25 -18.43
C LYS A 69 10.01 15.44 -19.92
N SER A 70 11.16 14.96 -20.39
CA SER A 70 11.57 15.07 -21.80
C SER A 70 10.76 14.19 -22.75
N GLN A 71 10.25 13.04 -22.27
CA GLN A 71 9.43 12.11 -23.08
C GLN A 71 7.93 12.40 -23.00
N PHE A 72 7.43 12.94 -21.89
CA PHE A 72 5.98 13.02 -21.64
C PHE A 72 5.46 14.41 -21.20
N GLY A 73 6.30 15.45 -21.20
CA GLY A 73 5.89 16.81 -20.83
C GLY A 73 5.41 16.90 -19.36
N GLN A 74 4.24 17.52 -19.13
CA GLN A 74 3.60 17.64 -17.79
C GLN A 74 2.57 16.53 -17.49
N SER A 75 2.58 15.43 -18.24
CA SER A 75 1.62 14.32 -18.12
C SER A 75 1.75 13.51 -16.81
N GLU A 76 0.70 12.75 -16.47
CA GLU A 76 0.62 11.82 -15.33
C GLU A 76 1.79 10.82 -15.26
N SER A 77 2.37 10.46 -16.41
CA SER A 77 3.47 9.48 -16.53
C SER A 77 4.79 9.93 -15.90
N VAL A 78 4.84 11.16 -15.38
CA VAL A 78 5.96 11.70 -14.62
C VAL A 78 5.80 11.42 -13.11
N VAL A 79 4.60 11.07 -12.61
CA VAL A 79 4.41 10.77 -11.17
C VAL A 79 4.89 9.35 -10.86
N ASN A 80 5.90 9.24 -9.99
CA ASN A 80 6.43 7.95 -9.54
C ASN A 80 5.79 7.48 -8.23
N LYS A 81 5.36 8.41 -7.37
CA LYS A 81 4.86 8.09 -6.03
C LYS A 81 3.93 9.19 -5.51
N VAL A 82 2.91 8.77 -4.77
CA VAL A 82 2.09 9.62 -3.90
C VAL A 82 2.32 9.16 -2.47
N GLN A 83 2.53 10.08 -1.53
CA GLN A 83 2.73 9.79 -0.11
C GLN A 83 1.93 10.77 0.76
N ASP A 84 1.76 10.43 2.03
CA ASP A 84 0.95 11.18 3.01
C ASP A 84 -0.50 11.39 2.55
N PHE A 85 -1.13 10.31 2.10
CA PHE A 85 -2.51 10.29 1.59
C PHE A 85 -3.57 10.02 2.67
N GLN A 86 -3.24 10.10 3.96
CA GLN A 86 -4.18 9.78 5.04
C GLN A 86 -5.47 10.63 5.05
N GLU A 87 -5.43 11.81 4.43
CA GLU A 87 -6.59 12.70 4.28
C GLU A 87 -7.39 12.43 2.99
N ASP A 88 -7.02 11.42 2.20
CA ASP A 88 -7.77 10.94 1.03
C ASP A 88 -8.64 9.75 1.42
N GLU A 89 -9.96 9.91 1.40
CA GLU A 89 -10.89 8.89 1.89
C GLU A 89 -10.78 7.56 1.11
N GLU A 90 -10.59 7.62 -0.21
CA GLU A 90 -10.53 6.40 -1.04
C GLU A 90 -9.20 5.68 -0.90
N LEU A 91 -8.06 6.37 -0.84
CA LEU A 91 -6.76 5.75 -0.61
C LEU A 91 -6.58 5.30 0.84
N PHE A 92 -7.02 6.10 1.82
CA PHE A 92 -6.92 5.74 3.23
C PHE A 92 -7.80 4.55 3.60
N ARG A 93 -8.85 4.27 2.80
CA ARG A 93 -9.66 3.07 2.96
C ARG A 93 -8.84 1.78 3.01
N TYR A 94 -7.70 1.71 2.31
CA TYR A 94 -6.77 0.57 2.41
C TYR A 94 -6.35 0.29 3.87
N CYS A 95 -6.09 1.33 4.66
CA CYS A 95 -5.71 1.22 6.08
C CYS A 95 -6.87 0.82 7.00
N THR A 96 -8.09 0.73 6.47
CA THR A 96 -9.32 0.39 7.21
C THR A 96 -9.98 -0.88 6.70
N LEU A 97 -9.38 -1.55 5.71
CA LEU A 97 -9.86 -2.84 5.21
C LEU A 97 -9.70 -3.89 6.32
N PRO A 98 -10.75 -4.66 6.67
CA PRO A 98 -10.67 -5.65 7.74
C PRO A 98 -9.69 -6.80 7.43
N GLU A 99 -9.31 -6.98 6.16
CA GLU A 99 -8.32 -7.95 5.73
C GLU A 99 -6.86 -7.50 5.94
N VAL A 100 -6.62 -6.20 6.20
CA VAL A 100 -5.30 -5.57 6.37
C VAL A 100 -5.03 -5.30 7.85
#